data_AF-A0A1C5HZA6-F1
#
_entry.id   AF-A0A1C5HZA6-F1
#
_cell.length_a   1.000
_cell.length_b   1.000
_cell.length_c   1.000
_cell.angle_alpha   90.00
_cell.angle_beta   90.00
_cell.angle_gamma   90.00
#
_symmetry.space_group_name_H-M   'P 1'
#
loop_
_entity.id
_entity.type
_entity.pdbx_description
1 polymer ?
#
loop_
_entity_poly.entity_id
_entity_poly.type
_entity_poly.pdbx_seq_one_letter_code
_entity_poly.pdbx_strand_id
1 'polypeptide(L)' 'MSAEEPMFRVVRGVPTAEELAALVGAIVVRTRPVAAAAPPAVSRWARGTRPAGAMSTAGPGAWRASGLPR' A
#
# COMPACT_ATOMS: atom_id res chain seq x y z
N MET A 1 -26.63 -21.00 18.16
CA MET A 1 -25.34 -20.73 17.49
C MET A 1 -25.35 -19.27 17.09
N SER A 2 -24.83 -18.39 17.94
CA SER A 2 -24.62 -17.00 17.53
C SER A 2 -23.50 -17.03 16.51
N ALA A 3 -23.82 -16.78 15.24
CA ALA A 3 -22.81 -16.57 14.23
C ALA A 3 -21.99 -15.35 14.67
N GLU A 4 -20.68 -15.50 14.68
CA GLU A 4 -19.73 -14.42 14.91
C GLU A 4 -20.04 -13.24 13.98
N GLU A 5 -19.83 -12.00 14.44
CA GLU A 5 -20.17 -10.79 13.68
C GLU A 5 -19.55 -10.88 12.27
N PRO A 6 -20.35 -10.80 11.19
CA PRO A 6 -19.85 -11.02 9.84
C PRO A 6 -18.88 -9.91 9.44
N MET A 7 -17.68 -10.29 9.00
CA MET A 7 -16.63 -9.36 8.57
C MET A 7 -17.07 -8.46 7.39
N PHE A 8 -18.00 -8.94 6.56
CA PHE A 8 -18.60 -8.18 5.47
C PHE A 8 -20.10 -8.48 5.35
N ARG A 9 -20.88 -7.46 4.96
CA ARG A 9 -22.33 -7.58 4.73
C ARG A 9 -22.76 -6.87 3.45
N VAL A 10 -23.63 -7.51 2.69
CA VAL A 10 -24.33 -6.86 1.57
C VAL A 10 -25.43 -5.96 2.13
N VAL A 11 -25.28 -4.65 1.94
CA VAL A 11 -26.23 -3.64 2.45
C VAL A 11 -27.40 -3.43 1.49
N ARG A 12 -27.18 -3.58 0.18
CA ARG A 12 -28.20 -3.42 -0.87
C ARG A 12 -27.95 -4.38 -2.04
N GLY A 13 -29.03 -4.76 -2.71
CA GLY A 13 -29.03 -5.69 -3.85
C GLY A 13 -29.11 -7.16 -3.43
N VAL A 14 -29.36 -8.03 -4.42
CA VAL A 14 -29.36 -9.49 -4.24
C VAL A 14 -28.36 -10.04 -5.27
N PRO A 15 -27.08 -10.20 -4.89
CA PRO A 15 -26.08 -10.70 -5.82
C PRO A 15 -26.38 -12.14 -6.21
N THR A 16 -26.04 -12.50 -7.44
CA THR A 16 -26.03 -13.91 -7.84
C THR A 16 -24.92 -14.66 -7.11
N ALA A 17 -24.96 -16.00 -7.14
CA ALA A 17 -23.91 -16.83 -6.55
C ALA A 17 -22.54 -16.53 -7.19
N GLU A 18 -22.52 -16.30 -8.50
CA GLU A 18 -21.32 -15.96 -9.27
C GLU A 18 -20.74 -14.61 -8.86
N GLU A 19 -21.59 -13.58 -8.68
CA GLU A 19 -21.15 -12.24 -8.26
C GLU A 19 -20.59 -12.27 -6.84
N LEU A 20 -21.24 -13.02 -5.94
CA LEU A 20 -20.77 -13.19 -4.57
C LEU A 20 -19.42 -13.92 -4.54
N ALA A 21 -19.27 -14.98 -5.35
CA ALA A 21 -18.01 -15.71 -5.49
C ALA A 21 -16.89 -14.82 -6.06
N ALA A 22 -17.20 -14.00 -7.06
CA ALA A 22 -16.25 -13.05 -7.64
C ALA A 22 -15.77 -12.01 -6.62
N LEU A 23 -16.69 -11.45 -5.83
CA LEU A 23 -16.38 -10.49 -4.77
C LEU A 23 -15.46 -11.10 -3.71
N VAL A 24 -15.81 -12.29 -3.21
CA VAL A 24 -15.00 -13.02 -2.21
C VAL A 24 -13.62 -13.32 -2.78
N GLY A 25 -13.55 -13.80 -4.02
CA GLY A 25 -12.29 -14.07 -4.71
C GLY A 25 -11.40 -12.82 -4.81
N ALA A 26 -11.96 -11.67 -5.19
CA ALA A 26 -11.22 -10.42 -5.28
C ALA A 26 -10.66 -9.97 -3.93
N ILE A 27 -11.45 -10.07 -2.85
CA ILE A 27 -11.00 -9.73 -1.50
C ILE A 27 -9.83 -10.64 -1.10
N VAL A 28 -9.99 -11.96 -1.22
CA VAL A 28 -8.96 -12.94 -0.85
C VAL A 28 -7.66 -12.72 -1.64
N VAL A 29 -7.75 -12.46 -2.95
CA VAL A 29 -6.56 -12.22 -3.78
C VAL A 29 -5.86 -10.93 -3.35
N ARG A 30 -6.60 -9.87 -3.04
CA ARG A 30 -6.02 -8.57 -2.67
C ARG A 30 -5.37 -8.57 -1.28
N THR A 31 -5.91 -9.33 -0.33
CA THR A 31 -5.38 -9.39 1.04
C THR A 31 -4.21 -10.35 1.19
N ARG A 32 -3.91 -11.17 0.16
CA ARG A 32 -2.74 -12.04 0.20
C ARG A 32 -1.48 -11.19 0.29
N PRO A 33 -0.61 -11.44 1.29
CA PRO A 33 0.66 -10.76 1.36
C PRO A 33 1.46 -11.13 0.11
N VAL A 34 1.64 -10.15 -0.76
CA VAL A 34 2.58 -10.25 -1.87
C VAL A 34 3.95 -9.89 -1.32
N ALA A 35 4.94 -10.73 -1.60
CA ALA A 35 6.33 -10.39 -1.31
C ALA A 35 6.62 -9.01 -1.92
N ALA A 36 7.09 -8.08 -1.09
CA ALA A 36 7.43 -6.75 -1.56
C ALA A 36 8.39 -6.88 -2.75
N ALA A 37 8.04 -6.26 -3.87
CA ALA A 37 8.93 -6.22 -5.01
C ALA A 37 10.26 -5.60 -4.56
N ALA A 38 11.37 -6.15 -5.05
CA ALA A 38 12.67 -5.55 -4.80
C ALA A 38 12.62 -4.06 -5.24
N PRO A 39 13.18 -3.14 -4.45
CA PRO A 39 13.23 -1.75 -4.85
C PRO A 39 13.93 -1.62 -6.21
N PRO A 40 13.44 -0.74 -7.09
CA PRO A 40 14.04 -0.58 -8.41
C PRO A 40 15.50 -0.14 -8.28
N ALA A 41 16.34 -0.60 -9.20
CA ALA A 41 17.74 -0.19 -9.25
C ALA A 41 17.82 1.34 -9.36
N VAL A 42 18.60 1.96 -8.47
CA VAL A 42 18.84 3.41 -8.51
C VAL A 42 19.57 3.73 -9.82
N SER A 43 19.02 4.65 -10.61
CA SER A 43 19.63 5.05 -11.88
C SER A 43 21.00 5.68 -11.65
N ARG A 44 21.89 5.57 -12.65
CA ARG A 44 23.24 6.17 -12.56
C ARG A 44 23.16 7.70 -12.38
N TRP A 45 22.17 8.34 -13.00
CA TRP A 45 21.86 9.76 -12.81
C TRP A 45 21.47 10.09 -11.36
N ALA A 46 20.56 9.31 -10.77
CA ALA A 46 20.14 9.49 -9.38
C ALA A 46 21.26 9.18 -8.37
N ARG A 47 22.18 8.26 -8.70
CA ARG A 47 23.38 8.00 -7.88
C ARG A 47 24.37 9.16 -7.91
N GLY A 48 24.64 9.74 -9.08
CA GLY A 48 25.63 10.82 -9.23
C GLY A 48 25.17 12.17 -8.68
N THR A 49 23.86 12.40 -8.59
CA THR A 49 23.28 13.68 -8.12
C THR A 49 22.99 13.69 -6.62
N ARG A 50 23.14 12.56 -5.92
CA ARG A 50 22.84 12.48 -4.48
C ARG A 50 24.00 13.09 -3.69
N PRO A 51 23.81 14.20 -2.96
CA PRO A 51 24.81 14.68 -2.03
C PRO A 51 25.02 13.61 -0.95
N ALA A 52 26.26 13.34 -0.53
CA ALA A 52 26.60 12.39 0.53
C ALA A 52 26.01 12.75 1.92
N GLY A 53 25.19 13.80 2.01
CA GLY A 53 24.52 14.24 3.23
C GLY A 53 23.20 13.52 3.50
N ALA A 54 22.84 13.47 4.78
CA ALA A 54 21.67 12.78 5.33
C ALA A 54 20.42 12.93 4.45
N MET A 55 19.84 11.78 4.08
CA MET A 55 18.55 11.77 3.41
C MET A 55 17.52 12.31 4.40
N SER A 56 16.75 13.33 4.02
CA SER A 56 15.57 13.71 4.80
C SER A 56 14.63 12.50 4.82
N THR A 57 14.39 11.95 6.00
CA THR A 57 13.42 10.88 6.22
C THR A 57 12.01 11.46 6.05
N ALA A 58 11.12 10.72 5.40
CA ALA A 58 9.73 11.14 5.29
C ALA A 58 9.10 11.17 6.70
N GLY A 59 8.55 12.32 7.08
CA GLY A 59 7.96 12.50 8.40
C GLY A 59 7.50 13.94 8.64
N PRO A 60 6.81 14.21 9.76
CA PRO A 60 6.39 15.54 10.13
C PRO A 60 7.58 16.51 10.14
N GLY A 61 7.46 17.64 9.45
CA GLY A 61 8.52 18.66 9.36
C GLY A 61 9.59 18.43 8.29
N ALA A 62 9.62 17.27 7.62
CA ALA A 62 10.63 16.97 6.60
C ALA A 62 10.65 17.98 5.44
N TRP A 63 9.49 18.51 5.04
CA TRP A 63 9.40 19.53 4.00
C TRP A 63 9.96 20.89 4.42
N ARG A 64 9.87 21.26 5.72
CA ARG A 64 10.49 22.49 6.21
C ARG A 64 12.01 22.36 6.26
N ALA A 65 12.49 21.19 6.66
CA ALA A 65 13.92 20.90 6.74
C ALA A 65 14.61 20.81 5.37
N SER A 66 13.88 20.53 4.28
CA SER A 66 14.50 20.40 2.95
C SER A 66 15.04 21.71 2.38
N GLY A 67 14.59 22.86 2.87
CA GLY A 67 15.04 24.18 2.45
C GLY A 67 16.17 24.77 3.29
N LEU A 68 16.59 24.08 4.36
CA LEU A 68 17.66 24.55 5.24
C LEU A 68 19.04 24.09 4.71
N PRO A 69 20.11 24.89 4.88
CA PRO A 69 21.47 24.44 4.63
C PRO A 69 21.78 23.18 5.46
N ARG A 70 22.51 22.23 4.87
CA ARG A 70 23.00 21.03 5.55
C ARG A 70 24.39 21.24 6.12
#